data_AF-A0A2H0DLJ8-F1
#
_entry.id   AF-A0A2H0DLJ8-F1
#
_cell.length_a   1.000
_cell.length_b   1.000
_cell.length_c   1.000
_cell.angle_alpha   90.00
_cell.angle_beta   90.00
_cell.angle_gamma   90.00
#
_symmetry.space_group_name_H-M   'P 1'
#
loop_
_entity.id
_entity.type
_entity.pdbx_description
1 polymer ?
#
loop_
_entity_poly.entity_id
_entity_poly.type
_entity_poly.pdbx_seq_one_letter_code
_entity_poly.pdbx_strand_id
1 'polypeptide(L)'
;MKNRLLRLWLVPVLAFVAALGNAYTALAGDDVNALYWNPAGLAQVRKKELGFTHAQWLLGTQYNFAAFSLPVDGAVLGQGDYHGALALGLMGVSVDGVDSRGADRSAQAGVEAGDRAFLLGTGVNHGPSGLNAGLGFKFIESEIAGFTARTFAVDLGLQRKFSLGRAPLRAGFAARNLGPGLKFLDQRDPLPSTLSLGLGGAFNHTINLALDLNYHLGENRISVGGKTPRIAEDGA
;
A
#
# COMPACT_ATOMS: atom_id res chain seq x y z
N MET A 1 -9.51 -19.30 -20.12
CA MET A 1 -8.19 -19.08 -19.50
C MET A 1 -8.28 -17.83 -18.64
N LYS A 2 -8.23 -17.96 -17.31
CA LYS A 2 -8.24 -16.80 -16.39
C LYS A 2 -6.88 -16.11 -16.50
N ASN A 3 -6.83 -14.93 -17.12
CA ASN A 3 -5.61 -14.17 -17.36
C ASN A 3 -4.92 -13.84 -16.03
N ARG A 4 -3.81 -14.54 -15.75
CA ARG A 4 -2.96 -14.32 -14.56
C ARG A 4 -2.12 -13.05 -14.66
N LEU A 5 -2.09 -12.39 -15.83
CA LEU A 5 -1.32 -11.18 -16.10
C LEU A 5 -1.87 -9.92 -15.40
N LEU A 6 -3.14 -9.93 -14.96
CA LEU A 6 -3.84 -8.78 -14.37
C LEU A 6 -3.49 -8.48 -12.89
N ARG A 7 -2.40 -9.05 -12.37
CA ARG A 7 -2.11 -9.07 -10.92
C ARG A 7 -0.80 -8.37 -10.54
N LEU A 8 -0.39 -7.39 -11.34
CA LEU A 8 0.81 -6.59 -11.08
C LEU A 8 0.74 -5.77 -9.79
N TRP A 9 -0.47 -5.45 -9.33
CA TRP A 9 -0.73 -4.70 -8.10
C TRP A 9 -0.58 -5.47 -6.78
N LEU A 10 -0.39 -6.80 -6.82
CA LEU A 10 -0.35 -7.64 -5.61
C LEU A 10 1.03 -7.76 -4.97
N VAL A 11 2.07 -7.21 -5.61
CA VAL A 11 3.44 -7.30 -5.12
C VAL A 11 3.74 -6.07 -4.24
N PRO A 12 4.43 -6.26 -3.10
CA PRO A 12 4.80 -5.15 -2.24
C PRO A 12 5.67 -4.12 -2.96
N VAL A 13 5.14 -2.90 -3.02
CA VAL A 13 5.82 -1.72 -3.59
C VAL A 13 7.02 -1.28 -2.76
N LEU A 14 7.02 -1.58 -1.45
CA LEU A 14 8.03 -1.11 -0.50
C LEU A 14 8.91 -2.26 -0.02
N ALA A 15 10.23 -2.17 -0.25
CA ALA A 15 11.19 -3.22 0.08
C ALA A 15 11.20 -3.58 1.58
N PHE A 16 11.04 -2.60 2.47
CA PHE A 16 10.96 -2.86 3.90
C PHE A 16 9.66 -3.58 4.27
N VAL A 17 8.52 -3.24 3.65
CA VAL A 17 7.24 -3.92 3.90
C VAL A 17 7.27 -5.36 3.37
N ALA A 18 7.94 -5.59 2.24
CA ALA A 18 8.22 -6.94 1.77
C ALA A 18 9.04 -7.74 2.82
N ALA A 19 10.05 -7.10 3.43
CA ALA A 19 10.84 -7.70 4.51
C ALA A 19 10.05 -7.88 5.83
N LEU A 20 8.93 -7.16 6.02
CA LEU A 20 7.98 -7.36 7.12
C LEU A 20 6.97 -8.49 6.82
N GLY A 21 7.16 -9.25 5.74
CA GLY A 21 6.18 -10.25 5.30
C GLY A 21 4.84 -9.62 4.96
N ASN A 22 4.80 -8.35 4.56
CA ASN A 22 3.59 -7.54 4.37
C ASN A 22 2.79 -7.26 5.66
N ALA A 23 3.42 -7.28 6.85
CA ALA A 23 2.81 -6.88 8.11
C ALA A 23 3.12 -5.41 8.46
N TYR A 24 2.32 -4.49 7.93
CA TYR A 24 2.52 -3.05 8.15
C TYR A 24 1.22 -2.27 8.39
N THR A 25 0.03 -2.90 8.40
CA THR A 25 -1.25 -2.19 8.51
C THR A 25 -1.39 -1.45 9.85
N ALA A 26 -0.96 -2.05 10.97
CA ALA A 26 -0.97 -1.41 12.29
C ALA A 26 0.22 -0.48 12.55
N LEU A 27 1.33 -0.70 11.84
CA LEU A 27 2.58 0.05 12.05
C LEU A 27 2.75 1.23 11.09
N ALA A 28 1.98 1.27 10.01
CA ALA A 28 1.98 2.35 9.03
C ALA A 28 1.85 3.71 9.69
N GLY A 29 2.72 4.64 9.30
CA GLY A 29 2.75 5.98 9.87
C GLY A 29 4.16 6.43 10.18
N ASP A 30 4.24 7.66 10.67
CA ASP A 30 5.46 8.43 10.88
C ASP A 30 6.20 8.83 9.58
N ASP A 31 5.73 8.37 8.40
CA ASP A 31 6.31 8.63 7.08
C ASP A 31 5.24 8.76 5.95
N VAL A 32 5.67 9.13 4.74
CA VAL A 32 4.79 9.30 3.56
C VAL A 32 4.31 7.97 2.97
N ASN A 33 4.98 6.86 3.27
CA ASN A 33 4.64 5.54 2.76
C ASN A 33 3.28 5.05 3.27
N ALA A 34 2.82 5.60 4.40
CA ALA A 34 1.46 5.40 4.91
C ALA A 34 0.37 5.67 3.85
N LEU A 35 0.59 6.60 2.91
CA LEU A 35 -0.35 6.89 1.81
C LEU A 35 -0.72 5.64 1.00
N TYR A 36 0.24 4.75 0.74
CA TYR A 36 0.01 3.53 -0.03
C TYR A 36 -0.54 2.38 0.83
N TRP A 37 -0.11 2.26 2.09
CA TRP A 37 -0.38 1.08 2.92
C TRP A 37 -1.59 1.21 3.85
N ASN A 38 -1.67 2.30 4.61
CA ASN A 38 -2.81 2.59 5.48
C ASN A 38 -2.86 4.12 5.72
N PRO A 39 -3.79 4.86 5.09
CA PRO A 39 -3.81 6.32 5.13
C PRO A 39 -4.02 6.88 6.54
N ALA A 40 -4.53 6.10 7.51
CA ALA A 40 -4.57 6.54 8.91
C ALA A 40 -3.18 6.82 9.51
N GLY A 41 -2.12 6.20 8.95
CA GLY A 41 -0.75 6.47 9.36
C GLY A 41 -0.31 7.91 9.08
N LEU A 42 -0.90 8.59 8.09
CA LEU A 42 -0.60 10.00 7.77
C LEU A 42 -0.93 10.95 8.94
N ALA A 43 -1.84 10.56 9.84
CA ALA A 43 -2.14 11.29 11.07
C ALA A 43 -0.92 11.46 11.99
N GLN A 44 0.11 10.63 11.81
CA GLN A 44 1.33 10.60 12.62
C GLN A 44 2.49 11.37 11.97
N VAL A 45 2.35 11.81 10.72
CA VAL A 45 3.36 12.60 10.03
C VAL A 45 3.47 13.97 10.70
N ARG A 46 4.69 14.37 11.08
CA ARG A 46 4.97 15.62 11.82
C ARG A 46 5.87 16.58 11.06
N LYS A 47 6.49 16.13 9.98
CA LYS A 47 7.41 16.92 9.16
C LYS A 47 7.03 16.75 7.70
N LYS A 48 7.39 17.75 6.88
CA LYS A 48 7.31 17.60 5.43
C LYS A 48 8.25 16.48 5.01
N GLU A 49 7.77 15.58 4.18
CA GLU A 49 8.54 14.42 3.77
C GLU A 49 8.34 14.16 2.28
N LEU A 50 9.41 13.76 1.63
CA LEU A 50 9.43 13.30 0.25
C LEU A 50 10.06 11.92 0.26
N GLY A 51 9.34 10.92 -0.22
CA GLY A 51 9.75 9.52 -0.24
C GLY A 51 9.80 9.00 -1.67
N PHE A 52 10.82 8.20 -1.95
CA PHE A 52 10.99 7.52 -3.24
C PHE A 52 11.30 6.05 -3.01
N THR A 53 10.75 5.20 -3.85
CA THR A 53 11.06 3.78 -3.87
C THR A 53 11.15 3.31 -5.31
N HIS A 54 12.22 2.61 -5.62
CA HIS A 54 12.39 1.83 -6.82
C HIS A 54 12.68 0.39 -6.40
N ALA A 55 11.96 -0.57 -6.97
CA ALA A 55 12.20 -1.98 -6.73
C ALA A 55 12.11 -2.75 -8.05
N GLN A 56 13.11 -3.59 -8.30
CA GLN A 56 13.07 -4.57 -9.38
C GLN A 56 12.70 -5.93 -8.82
N TRP A 57 11.79 -6.61 -9.49
CA TRP A 57 11.28 -7.91 -9.12
C TRP A 57 11.60 -8.94 -10.20
N LEU A 58 11.26 -10.21 -9.93
CA LEU A 58 11.43 -11.29 -10.88
C LEU A 58 10.68 -11.00 -12.19
N LEU A 59 11.17 -11.57 -13.29
CA LEU A 59 10.58 -11.42 -14.64
C LEU A 59 10.54 -9.97 -15.15
N GLY A 60 11.55 -9.15 -14.81
CA GLY A 60 11.67 -7.79 -15.34
C GLY A 60 10.57 -6.83 -14.87
N THR A 61 9.87 -7.16 -13.79
CA THR A 61 8.83 -6.28 -13.23
C THR A 61 9.49 -5.17 -12.42
N GLN A 62 9.16 -3.93 -12.71
CA GLN A 62 9.67 -2.76 -11.99
C GLN A 62 8.54 -2.05 -11.25
N TYR A 63 8.83 -1.63 -10.02
CA TYR A 63 7.93 -0.84 -9.17
C TYR A 63 8.58 0.50 -8.87
N ASN A 64 7.83 1.57 -9.10
CA ASN A 64 8.23 2.92 -8.79
C ASN A 64 7.15 3.58 -7.93
N PHE A 65 7.56 4.23 -6.85
CA PHE A 65 6.69 5.02 -6.00
C PHE A 65 7.41 6.29 -5.60
N ALA A 66 6.71 7.41 -5.70
CA ALA A 66 7.18 8.71 -5.24
C ALA A 66 6.01 9.40 -4.54
N ALA A 67 6.23 9.95 -3.35
CA ALA A 67 5.17 10.63 -2.63
C ALA A 67 5.71 11.77 -1.77
N PHE A 68 4.86 12.77 -1.57
CA PHE A 68 5.14 13.91 -0.72
C PHE A 68 4.02 14.05 0.31
N SER A 69 4.37 14.32 1.57
CA SER A 69 3.43 14.63 2.64
C SER A 69 3.70 15.99 3.26
N LEU A 70 2.62 16.70 3.57
CA LEU A 70 2.57 17.98 4.23
C LEU A 70 1.77 17.84 5.53
N PRO A 71 2.40 17.97 6.71
CA PRO A 71 1.67 18.10 7.97
C PRO A 71 0.76 19.32 7.92
N VAL A 72 -0.46 19.17 8.41
CA VAL A 72 -1.46 20.24 8.50
C VAL A 72 -2.13 20.19 9.87
N ASP A 73 -2.53 21.37 10.34
CA ASP A 73 -3.35 21.46 11.55
C ASP A 73 -4.75 20.92 11.26
N GLY A 74 -5.36 20.33 12.29
CA GLY A 74 -6.68 19.70 12.22
C GLY A 74 -7.76 20.69 11.81
N ALA A 75 -7.60 21.97 12.11
CA ALA A 75 -8.47 23.04 11.66
C ALA A 75 -8.54 23.13 10.13
N VAL A 76 -7.42 22.90 9.42
CA VAL A 76 -7.37 22.86 7.94
C VAL A 76 -8.17 21.68 7.40
N LEU A 77 -8.30 20.60 8.19
CA LEU A 77 -9.05 19.40 7.87
C LEU A 77 -10.48 19.42 8.44
N GLY A 78 -10.93 20.56 9.00
CA GLY A 78 -12.26 20.71 9.59
C GLY A 78 -12.47 20.00 10.93
N GLN A 79 -11.38 19.69 11.65
CA GLN A 79 -11.41 18.86 12.86
C GLN A 79 -10.81 19.55 14.12
N GLY A 80 -10.80 20.88 14.21
CA GLY A 80 -10.38 21.60 15.44
C GLY A 80 -8.90 21.43 15.79
N ASP A 81 -8.57 21.19 17.07
CA ASP A 81 -7.20 21.14 17.62
C ASP A 81 -6.40 19.87 17.30
N TYR A 82 -6.88 19.04 16.38
CA TYR A 82 -6.19 17.81 16.00
C TYR A 82 -5.02 18.08 15.06
N HIS A 83 -4.24 17.04 14.75
CA HIS A 83 -3.18 17.13 13.74
C HIS A 83 -3.39 16.06 12.67
N GLY A 84 -2.98 16.39 11.45
CA GLY A 84 -3.02 15.46 10.34
C GLY A 84 -1.95 15.75 9.30
N ALA A 85 -2.08 15.09 8.17
CA ALA A 85 -1.28 15.41 6.99
C ALA A 85 -2.11 15.24 5.73
N LEU A 86 -1.73 15.99 4.70
CA LEU A 86 -2.11 15.75 3.32
C LEU A 86 -0.93 15.08 2.62
N ALA A 87 -1.20 14.13 1.74
CA ALA A 87 -0.18 13.49 0.93
C ALA A 87 -0.64 13.33 -0.51
N LEU A 88 0.32 13.37 -1.42
CA LEU A 88 0.14 13.09 -2.84
C LEU A 88 1.23 12.13 -3.29
N GLY A 89 0.92 11.28 -4.25
CA GLY A 89 1.85 10.27 -4.73
C GLY A 89 1.63 9.88 -6.17
N LEU A 90 2.68 9.35 -6.75
CA LEU A 90 2.69 8.70 -8.05
C LEU A 90 3.21 7.28 -7.84
N MET A 91 2.59 6.33 -8.53
CA MET A 91 3.11 4.99 -8.60
C MET A 91 3.01 4.43 -10.00
N GLY A 92 3.97 3.57 -10.33
CA GLY A 92 4.05 2.88 -11.60
C GLY A 92 4.52 1.44 -11.38
N VAL A 93 3.91 0.53 -12.11
CA VAL A 93 4.36 -0.84 -12.27
C VAL A 93 4.53 -1.09 -13.76
N SER A 94 5.66 -1.62 -14.18
CA SER A 94 5.89 -2.02 -15.57
C SER A 94 6.49 -3.40 -15.62
N VAL A 95 6.22 -4.14 -16.70
CA VAL A 95 6.93 -5.38 -17.02
C VAL A 95 7.63 -5.17 -18.35
N ASP A 96 8.95 -5.31 -18.34
CA ASP A 96 9.73 -5.27 -19.56
C ASP A 96 9.55 -6.59 -20.33
N GLY A 97 9.12 -6.46 -21.59
CA GLY A 97 9.24 -7.47 -22.65
C GLY A 97 9.13 -8.93 -22.24
N VAL A 98 7.90 -9.42 -22.02
CA VAL A 98 7.67 -10.87 -22.11
C VAL A 98 7.83 -11.26 -23.59
N ASP A 99 8.90 -12.00 -23.92
CA ASP A 99 9.11 -12.60 -25.23
C ASP A 99 7.82 -13.30 -25.68
N SER A 100 7.12 -12.67 -26.62
CA SER A 100 5.93 -13.24 -27.21
C SER A 100 6.38 -14.11 -28.37
N ARG A 101 6.21 -15.43 -28.24
CA ARG A 101 6.45 -16.38 -29.33
C ARG A 101 5.13 -16.69 -30.02
N GLY A 102 5.08 -16.48 -31.33
CA GLY A 102 3.95 -16.91 -32.16
C GLY A 102 3.73 -18.43 -32.07
N ALA A 103 2.58 -18.92 -32.52
CA ALA A 103 2.31 -20.36 -32.59
C ALA A 103 3.34 -21.14 -33.44
N ASP A 104 4.05 -20.42 -34.30
CA ASP A 104 5.17 -20.86 -35.15
C ASP A 104 6.56 -20.72 -34.48
N ARG A 105 6.62 -20.32 -33.20
CA ARG A 105 7.84 -19.98 -32.43
C ARG A 105 8.62 -18.76 -32.95
N SER A 106 8.06 -17.95 -33.84
CA SER A 106 8.66 -16.69 -34.25
C SER A 106 8.69 -15.67 -33.10
N ALA A 107 9.75 -14.85 -33.02
CA ALA A 107 9.82 -13.77 -32.05
C ALA A 107 8.90 -12.62 -32.48
N GLN A 108 7.94 -12.25 -31.63
CA GLN A 108 7.09 -11.07 -31.80
C GLN A 108 7.56 -9.95 -30.87
N ALA A 109 7.23 -8.70 -31.21
CA ALA A 109 7.44 -7.56 -30.33
C ALA A 109 6.79 -7.86 -28.96
N GLY A 110 7.57 -7.74 -27.89
CA GLY A 110 7.12 -8.01 -26.53
C GLY A 110 5.89 -7.17 -26.19
N VAL A 111 4.94 -7.74 -25.45
CA VAL A 111 3.81 -6.97 -24.94
C VAL A 111 4.28 -6.19 -23.72
N GLU A 112 4.40 -4.87 -23.86
CA GLU A 112 4.53 -3.98 -22.72
C GLU A 112 3.18 -3.89 -22.00
N ALA A 113 3.20 -4.13 -20.70
CA ALA A 113 2.06 -3.95 -19.82
C ALA A 113 2.51 -3.11 -18.64
N GLY A 114 1.71 -2.09 -18.33
CA GLY A 114 2.08 -1.11 -17.34
C GLY A 114 0.87 -0.48 -16.69
N ASP A 115 0.99 -0.30 -15.38
CA ASP A 115 -0.03 0.27 -14.54
C ASP A 115 0.52 1.52 -13.87
N ARG A 116 -0.24 2.61 -13.86
CA ARG A 116 0.12 3.87 -13.21
C ARG A 116 -1.02 4.36 -12.35
N ALA A 117 -0.69 4.99 -11.22
CA ALA A 117 -1.69 5.67 -10.41
C ALA A 117 -1.20 6.97 -9.81
N PHE A 118 -2.12 7.93 -9.75
CA PHE A 118 -2.01 9.14 -8.94
C PHE A 118 -2.77 8.95 -7.64
N LEU A 119 -2.12 9.27 -6.53
CA LEU A 119 -2.64 9.07 -5.18
C LEU A 119 -2.81 10.43 -4.51
N LEU A 120 -3.91 10.59 -3.80
CA LEU A 120 -4.12 11.65 -2.84
C LEU A 120 -4.57 11.02 -1.53
N GLY A 121 -4.19 11.59 -0.40
CA GLY A 121 -4.68 11.07 0.87
C GLY A 121 -4.53 12.04 2.02
N THR A 122 -5.24 11.73 3.08
CA THR A 122 -5.15 12.44 4.34
C THR A 122 -5.31 11.47 5.50
N GLY A 123 -4.69 11.81 6.63
CA GLY A 123 -4.90 11.12 7.89
C GLY A 123 -5.01 12.12 9.02
N VAL A 124 -5.90 11.87 9.96
CA VAL A 124 -6.19 12.74 11.11
C VAL A 124 -6.18 11.95 12.39
N ASN A 125 -5.60 12.55 13.43
CA ASN A 125 -5.62 12.00 14.78
C ASN A 125 -6.86 12.53 15.53
N HIS A 126 -7.73 11.65 16.02
CA HIS A 126 -8.92 12.03 16.80
C HIS A 126 -8.62 12.12 18.31
N GLY A 127 -7.61 12.90 18.67
CA GLY A 127 -7.35 13.35 20.03
C GLY A 127 -6.93 12.25 21.03
N PRO A 128 -7.30 12.39 22.31
CA PRO A 128 -6.78 11.56 23.41
C PRO A 128 -7.22 10.08 23.35
N SER A 129 -8.16 9.74 22.47
CA SER A 129 -8.60 8.37 22.22
C SER A 129 -7.49 7.48 21.63
N GLY A 130 -6.44 8.08 21.07
CA GLY A 130 -5.38 7.38 20.35
C GLY A 130 -5.84 6.78 19.02
N LEU A 131 -7.01 7.19 18.51
CA LEU A 131 -7.57 6.78 17.24
C LEU A 131 -7.07 7.70 16.12
N ASN A 132 -6.51 7.11 15.07
CA ASN A 132 -6.23 7.77 13.80
C ASN A 132 -7.19 7.22 12.75
N ALA A 133 -7.66 8.09 11.88
CA ALA A 133 -8.41 7.72 10.69
C ALA A 133 -7.73 8.31 9.46
N GLY A 134 -7.93 7.69 8.30
CA GLY A 134 -7.42 8.24 7.06
C GLY A 134 -8.23 7.80 5.85
N LEU A 135 -8.14 8.63 4.82
CA LEU A 135 -8.80 8.48 3.54
C LEU A 135 -7.76 8.63 2.44
N GLY A 136 -7.77 7.73 1.48
CA GLY A 136 -6.97 7.80 0.26
C GLY A 136 -7.87 7.73 -0.97
N PHE A 137 -7.43 8.38 -2.03
CA PHE A 137 -8.03 8.35 -3.35
C PHE A 137 -6.95 8.00 -4.37
N LYS A 138 -7.32 7.18 -5.35
CA LYS A 138 -6.43 6.73 -6.42
C LYS A 138 -7.13 6.94 -7.75
N PHE A 139 -6.45 7.59 -8.69
CA PHE A 139 -6.77 7.49 -10.10
C PHE A 139 -5.81 6.50 -10.74
N ILE A 140 -6.33 5.43 -11.32
CA ILE A 140 -5.58 4.30 -11.82
C ILE A 140 -5.76 4.23 -13.33
N GLU A 141 -4.65 4.10 -14.04
CA GLU A 141 -4.63 3.79 -15.46
C GLU A 141 -3.80 2.54 -15.70
N SER A 142 -4.31 1.66 -16.55
CA SER A 142 -3.67 0.40 -16.93
C SER A 142 -3.61 0.31 -18.44
N GLU A 143 -2.43 -0.02 -18.95
CA GLU A 143 -2.18 -0.26 -20.36
C GLU A 143 -1.73 -1.70 -20.56
N ILE A 144 -2.44 -2.42 -21.42
CA ILE A 144 -2.14 -3.82 -21.76
C ILE A 144 -2.28 -3.98 -23.26
N ALA A 145 -1.19 -4.35 -23.95
CA ALA A 145 -1.20 -4.62 -25.38
C ALA A 145 -1.82 -3.47 -26.21
N GLY A 146 -1.52 -2.23 -25.84
CA GLY A 146 -2.03 -1.01 -26.51
C GLY A 146 -3.46 -0.61 -26.14
N PHE A 147 -4.16 -1.35 -25.26
CA PHE A 147 -5.46 -0.95 -24.72
C PHE A 147 -5.31 -0.24 -23.38
N THR A 148 -5.86 0.97 -23.27
CA THR A 148 -5.86 1.75 -22.02
C THR A 148 -7.21 1.64 -21.31
N ALA A 149 -7.19 1.32 -20.02
CA ALA A 149 -8.34 1.39 -19.12
C ALA A 149 -8.04 2.33 -17.95
N ARG A 150 -9.07 3.03 -17.47
CA ARG A 150 -8.99 3.95 -16.33
C ARG A 150 -10.05 3.64 -15.30
N THR A 151 -9.71 3.82 -14.04
CA THR A 151 -10.65 3.69 -12.93
C THR A 151 -10.23 4.57 -11.75
N PHE A 152 -11.08 4.61 -10.73
CA PHE A 152 -10.80 5.27 -9.47
C PHE A 152 -10.95 4.27 -8.33
N ALA A 153 -10.23 4.51 -7.24
CA ALA A 153 -10.37 3.73 -6.03
C ALA A 153 -10.26 4.61 -4.78
N VAL A 154 -10.87 4.14 -3.70
CA VAL A 154 -10.82 4.73 -2.38
C VAL A 154 -10.13 3.76 -1.43
N ASP A 155 -9.29 4.32 -0.57
CA ASP A 155 -8.65 3.62 0.54
C ASP A 155 -9.14 4.21 1.86
N LEU A 156 -9.45 3.35 2.82
CA LEU A 156 -9.87 3.74 4.16
C LEU A 156 -8.91 3.13 5.18
N GLY A 157 -8.56 3.91 6.19
CA GLY A 157 -7.63 3.52 7.23
C GLY A 157 -8.16 3.84 8.62
N LEU A 158 -7.94 2.94 9.56
CA LEU A 158 -8.05 3.18 11.00
C LEU A 158 -6.83 2.62 11.71
N GLN A 159 -6.35 3.32 12.73
CA GLN A 159 -5.33 2.83 13.64
C GLN A 159 -5.62 3.26 15.07
N ARG A 160 -5.35 2.40 16.04
CA ARG A 160 -5.53 2.72 17.45
C ARG A 160 -4.32 2.30 18.26
N LYS A 161 -3.77 3.24 19.03
CA LYS A 161 -2.73 2.96 20.04
C LYS A 161 -3.40 2.54 21.34
N PHE A 162 -2.89 1.49 21.97
CA PHE A 162 -3.35 1.02 23.28
C PHE A 162 -2.20 0.33 24.01
N SER A 163 -2.33 0.14 25.32
CA SER A 163 -1.32 -0.56 26.12
C SER A 163 -1.93 -1.83 26.70
N LEU A 164 -1.21 -2.94 26.61
CA LEU A 164 -1.54 -4.17 27.31
C LEU A 164 -0.49 -4.39 28.41
N GLY A 165 -0.84 -4.05 29.65
CA GLY A 165 0.13 -3.93 30.73
C GLY A 165 1.13 -2.81 30.45
N ARG A 166 2.43 -3.13 30.40
CA ARG A 166 3.50 -2.17 30.06
C ARG A 166 3.85 -2.13 28.56
N ALA A 167 3.29 -3.02 27.75
CA ALA A 167 3.63 -3.12 26.33
C ALA A 167 2.79 -2.15 25.50
N PRO A 168 3.41 -1.19 24.77
CA PRO A 168 2.69 -0.33 23.85
C PRO A 168 2.35 -1.09 22.56
N LEU A 169 1.07 -1.19 22.25
CA LEU A 169 0.52 -1.90 21.10
C LEU A 169 -0.25 -0.93 20.18
N ARG A 170 -0.40 -1.37 18.93
CA ARG A 170 -1.14 -0.71 17.87
C ARG A 170 -2.01 -1.75 17.17
N ALA A 171 -3.27 -1.41 16.97
CA ALA A 171 -4.17 -2.11 16.06
C ALA A 171 -4.38 -1.26 14.82
N GLY A 172 -4.52 -1.90 13.67
CA GLY A 172 -4.79 -1.25 12.41
C GLY A 172 -5.87 -1.97 11.62
N PHE A 173 -6.67 -1.21 10.90
CA PHE A 173 -7.54 -1.70 9.85
C PHE A 173 -7.29 -0.88 8.60
N ALA A 174 -7.27 -1.52 7.43
CA ALA A 174 -7.22 -0.84 6.15
C ALA A 174 -8.10 -1.55 5.12
N ALA A 175 -8.93 -0.80 4.42
CA ALA A 175 -9.65 -1.25 3.23
C ALA A 175 -9.04 -0.53 2.03
N ARG A 176 -8.39 -1.27 1.12
CA ARG A 176 -7.63 -0.72 0.00
C ARG A 176 -8.26 -1.05 -1.34
N ASN A 177 -8.06 -0.17 -2.32
CA ASN A 177 -8.47 -0.27 -3.71
C ASN A 177 -9.97 -0.52 -3.86
N LEU A 178 -10.81 0.16 -3.07
CA LEU A 178 -12.27 0.05 -3.17
C LEU A 178 -12.77 0.91 -4.34
N GLY A 179 -13.27 0.28 -5.40
CA GLY A 179 -13.74 1.01 -6.56
C GLY A 179 -14.24 0.10 -7.67
N PRO A 180 -14.74 0.68 -8.76
CA PRO A 180 -15.05 -0.09 -9.95
C PRO A 180 -13.79 -0.74 -10.52
N GLY A 181 -13.94 -1.97 -11.02
CA GLY A 181 -12.90 -2.63 -11.79
C GLY A 181 -12.49 -1.84 -13.05
N LEU A 182 -11.30 -2.14 -13.57
CA LEU A 182 -10.84 -1.63 -14.87
C LEU A 182 -11.71 -2.23 -15.98
N LYS A 183 -12.22 -1.41 -16.87
CA LYS A 183 -12.99 -1.87 -18.04
C LYS A 183 -12.12 -1.83 -19.28
N PHE A 184 -11.77 -3.00 -19.80
CA PHE A 184 -11.11 -3.17 -21.10
C PHE A 184 -12.14 -3.62 -22.12
N LEU A 185 -12.39 -2.79 -23.15
CA LEU A 185 -13.42 -3.06 -24.15
C LEU A 185 -14.77 -3.36 -23.48
N ASP A 186 -15.22 -4.62 -23.48
CA ASP A 186 -16.47 -5.09 -22.87
C ASP A 186 -16.28 -5.89 -21.57
N GLN A 187 -15.04 -6.19 -21.18
CA GLN A 187 -14.74 -6.95 -19.98
C GLN A 187 -14.33 -6.02 -18.82
N ARG A 188 -14.84 -6.28 -17.62
CA ARG A 188 -14.45 -5.57 -16.41
C ARG A 188 -13.63 -6.48 -15.50
N ASP A 189 -12.40 -6.08 -15.25
CA ASP A 189 -11.49 -6.75 -14.32
C ASP A 189 -11.56 -6.06 -12.95
N PRO A 190 -11.93 -6.79 -11.88
CA PRO A 190 -12.06 -6.19 -10.56
C PRO A 190 -10.71 -5.70 -10.04
N LEU A 191 -10.73 -4.59 -9.29
CA LEU A 191 -9.55 -4.12 -8.59
C LEU A 191 -9.10 -5.14 -7.53
N PRO A 192 -7.80 -5.17 -7.20
CA PRO A 192 -7.24 -5.97 -6.11
C PRO A 192 -7.62 -5.32 -4.76
N SER A 193 -8.91 -5.33 -4.45
CA SER A 193 -9.44 -4.79 -3.21
C SER A 193 -9.08 -5.71 -2.04
N THR A 194 -8.61 -5.12 -0.95
CA THR A 194 -8.12 -5.87 0.21
C THR A 194 -8.60 -5.26 1.50
N LEU A 195 -9.16 -6.07 2.40
CA LEU A 195 -9.35 -5.73 3.81
C LEU A 195 -8.18 -6.27 4.61
N SER A 196 -7.57 -5.43 5.42
CA SER A 196 -6.37 -5.76 6.19
C SER A 196 -6.64 -5.45 7.66
N LEU A 197 -6.33 -6.39 8.54
CA LEU A 197 -6.33 -6.22 9.99
C LEU A 197 -4.91 -6.46 10.49
N GLY A 198 -4.39 -5.51 11.25
CA GLY A 198 -3.03 -5.56 11.76
C GLY A 198 -2.98 -5.42 13.28
N LEU A 199 -2.01 -6.09 13.89
CA LEU A 199 -1.59 -5.88 15.26
C LEU A 199 -0.07 -5.76 15.28
N GLY A 200 0.46 -4.79 16.02
CA GLY A 200 1.90 -4.67 16.20
C GLY A 200 2.28 -3.80 17.37
N GLY A 201 3.52 -3.90 17.82
CA GLY A 201 3.99 -3.13 18.96
C GLY A 201 5.38 -3.54 19.42
N ALA A 202 5.91 -2.77 20.35
CA ALA A 202 7.23 -3.00 20.92
C ALA A 202 7.11 -4.06 22.03
N PHE A 203 7.83 -5.17 21.86
CA PHE A 203 7.96 -6.18 22.91
C PHE A 203 8.98 -5.75 23.97
N ASN A 204 10.04 -5.06 23.57
CA ASN A 204 11.03 -4.39 24.42
C ASN A 204 11.63 -3.17 23.66
N HIS A 205 12.68 -2.54 24.18
CA HIS A 205 13.32 -1.37 23.56
C HIS A 205 13.98 -1.65 22.18
N THR A 206 14.07 -2.91 21.77
CA THR A 206 14.83 -3.34 20.57
C THR A 206 13.95 -4.06 19.55
N ILE A 207 12.87 -4.72 19.99
CA ILE A 207 12.07 -5.63 19.18
C ILE A 207 10.66 -5.09 18.96
N ASN A 208 10.31 -4.90 17.69
CA ASN A 208 8.94 -4.69 17.25
C ASN A 208 8.40 -5.96 16.59
N LEU A 209 7.19 -6.35 16.98
CA LEU A 209 6.44 -7.46 16.38
C LEU A 209 5.25 -6.91 15.60
N ALA A 210 4.91 -7.57 14.50
CA ALA A 210 3.76 -7.24 13.68
C ALA A 210 3.14 -8.50 13.07
N LEU A 211 1.82 -8.50 12.97
CA LEU A 211 1.00 -9.53 12.36
C LEU A 211 -0.13 -8.85 11.58
N ASP A 212 -0.29 -9.21 10.31
CA ASP A 212 -1.41 -8.76 9.48
C ASP A 212 -2.20 -9.94 8.91
N LEU A 213 -3.52 -9.84 8.93
CA LEU A 213 -4.47 -10.69 8.22
C LEU A 213 -5.05 -9.88 7.05
N ASN A 214 -4.93 -10.39 5.84
CA ASN A 214 -5.38 -9.72 4.62
C ASN A 214 -6.40 -10.59 3.88
N TYR A 215 -7.60 -10.06 3.66
CA TYR A 215 -8.65 -10.68 2.86
C TYR A 215 -8.78 -9.97 1.51
N HIS A 216 -8.51 -10.69 0.42
CA HIS A 216 -8.54 -10.21 -0.96
C HIS A 216 -9.92 -10.47 -1.57
N LEU A 217 -10.75 -9.43 -1.72
CA LEU A 217 -12.17 -9.58 -2.07
C LEU A 217 -12.38 -10.25 -3.44
N GLY A 218 -11.66 -9.79 -4.47
CA GLY A 218 -11.81 -10.30 -5.83
C GLY A 218 -11.35 -11.74 -6.01
N GLU A 219 -10.57 -12.26 -5.05
CA GLU A 219 -10.02 -13.61 -5.09
C GLU A 219 -10.65 -14.57 -4.07
N ASN A 220 -11.48 -14.04 -3.15
CA ASN A 220 -11.96 -14.76 -1.98
C ASN A 220 -10.82 -15.53 -1.26
N ARG A 221 -9.72 -14.82 -1.00
CA ARG A 221 -8.49 -15.42 -0.45
C ARG A 221 -8.02 -14.67 0.79
N ILE A 222 -7.56 -15.41 1.78
CA ILE A 222 -6.87 -14.86 2.96
C ILE A 222 -5.35 -15.06 2.80
N SER A 223 -4.58 -14.06 3.18
CA SER A 223 -3.13 -14.17 3.35
C SER A 223 -2.72 -13.60 4.71
N VAL A 224 -1.70 -14.19 5.31
CA VAL A 224 -1.14 -13.75 6.59
C VAL A 224 0.26 -13.20 6.35
N GLY A 225 0.55 -12.06 6.95
CA GLY A 225 1.87 -11.46 6.99
C GLY A 225 2.37 -11.37 8.42
N GLY A 226 3.67 -11.53 8.63
CA GLY A 226 4.25 -11.39 9.96
C GLY A 226 5.75 -11.12 9.91
N LYS A 227 6.26 -10.49 10.98
CA LYS A 227 7.70 -10.31 11.20
C LYS A 227 8.10 -10.83 12.58
N THR A 228 9.16 -11.64 12.62
CA THR A 228 10.00 -11.89 13.79
C THR A 228 11.40 -11.29 13.53
N PRO A 229 12.10 -10.73 14.53
CA PRO A 229 13.34 -10.00 14.30
C PRO A 229 14.47 -10.90 13.76
N ARG A 230 15.39 -10.28 13.00
CA ARG A 230 16.75 -10.79 12.77
C ARG A 230 17.53 -10.58 14.07
N ILE A 231 18.22 -11.61 14.54
CA ILE A 231 19.18 -11.50 15.64
C ILE A 231 20.27 -10.53 15.15
N ALA A 232 20.48 -9.43 15.88
CA ALA A 232 21.71 -8.67 15.74
C ALA A 232 22.80 -9.56 16.33
N GLU A 233 23.68 -10.11 15.49
CA GLU A 233 24.96 -10.59 15.99
C GLU A 233 25.72 -9.34 16.43
N ASP A 234 25.80 -9.14 17.75
CA ASP A 234 26.77 -8.22 18.33
C ASP A 234 28.15 -8.74 17.89
N GLY A 235 28.79 -8.00 16.98
CA GLY A 235 30.19 -8.20 16.64
C GLY A 235 31.04 -7.91 17.88
N ALA A 236 31.58 -8.99 18.46
CA ALA A 236 32.69 -8.94 19.41
C ALA A 236 34.02 -8.77 18.68
#